data_AF-K9D1F8-F1
#
_entry.id   AF-K9D1F8-F1
#
_cell.length_a   1.000
_cell.length_b   1.000
_cell.length_c   1.000
_cell.angle_alpha   90.00
_cell.angle_beta   90.00
_cell.angle_gamma   90.00
#
_symmetry.space_group_name_H-M   'P 1'
#
loop_
_entity.id
_entity.type
_entity.pdbx_description
1 polymer ?
#
loop_
_entity_poly.entity_id
_entity_poly.type
_entity_poly.pdbx_seq_one_letter_code
_entity_poly.pdbx_strand_id
1 'polypeptide(L)'
;MDKTPDPAVREMILRMEQIGCDTTFDRFDKQKPQCTFGLAGVCCKICNMGPCKITPQAPPGVCGADADLIVSRNLLRSAAAGVAQHGAHAREVILSLKFVAEGRLNLPIIGVEKLHQVSKPSVFLTTQMMLKPWPANWLMYS
;
A
#
# COMPACT_ATOMS: atom_id res chain seq x y z
N MET A 1 -6.86 15.33 -24.68
CA MET A 1 -6.62 14.02 -25.32
C MET A 1 -5.19 13.83 -25.82
N ASP A 2 -4.49 14.90 -26.22
CA ASP A 2 -3.12 14.79 -26.80
C ASP A 2 -1.99 14.52 -25.78
N LYS A 3 -2.31 14.38 -24.49
CA LYS A 3 -1.31 14.31 -23.42
C LYS A 3 -0.81 12.89 -23.12
N THR A 4 -1.49 11.85 -23.59
CA THR A 4 -1.00 10.47 -23.45
C THR A 4 -0.03 10.13 -24.59
N PRO A 5 1.20 9.66 -24.29
CA PRO A 5 2.17 9.29 -25.31
C PRO A 5 1.79 7.97 -26.01
N ASP A 6 0.99 7.11 -25.37
CA ASP A 6 0.56 5.83 -25.93
C ASP A 6 -0.64 6.01 -26.88
N PRO A 7 -0.52 5.63 -28.18
CA PRO A 7 -1.59 5.76 -29.15
C PRO A 7 -2.81 4.88 -28.86
N ALA A 8 -2.62 3.67 -28.30
CA ALA A 8 -3.73 2.78 -27.96
C ALA A 8 -4.54 3.36 -26.80
N VAL A 9 -3.87 3.95 -25.81
CA VAL A 9 -4.56 4.65 -24.72
C VAL A 9 -5.35 5.85 -25.26
N ARG A 10 -4.83 6.58 -26.25
CA ARG A 10 -5.55 7.72 -26.85
C ARG A 10 -6.84 7.28 -27.54
N GLU A 11 -6.76 6.21 -28.33
CA GLU A 11 -7.93 5.61 -28.98
C GLU A 11 -8.98 5.18 -27.95
N MET A 12 -8.55 4.57 -26.84
CA MET A 12 -9.46 4.13 -25.79
C MET A 12 -10.08 5.28 -25.01
N ILE A 13 -9.36 6.38 -24.75
CA ILE A 13 -9.97 7.56 -24.13
C ILE A 13 -11.05 8.15 -25.05
N LEU A 14 -10.80 8.23 -26.36
CA LEU A 14 -11.81 8.65 -27.36
C LEU A 14 -13.03 7.73 -27.35
N ARG A 15 -12.81 6.42 -27.33
CA ARG A 15 -13.89 5.45 -27.25
C ARG A 15 -14.70 5.60 -25.96
N MET A 16 -14.03 5.82 -24.83
CA MET A 16 -14.69 6.02 -23.52
C MET A 16 -15.56 7.28 -23.52
N GLU A 17 -15.11 8.37 -24.12
CA GLU A 17 -15.93 9.58 -24.32
C GLU A 17 -17.18 9.29 -25.17
N GLN A 18 -17.03 8.58 -26.30
CA GLN A 18 -18.13 8.26 -27.20
C GLN A 18 -19.23 7.41 -26.55
N ILE A 19 -18.88 6.57 -25.58
CA ILE A 19 -19.84 5.75 -24.82
C ILE A 19 -20.30 6.42 -23.53
N GLY A 20 -19.90 7.66 -23.27
CA GLY A 20 -20.26 8.41 -22.07
C GLY A 20 -19.68 7.85 -20.78
N CYS A 21 -18.51 7.20 -20.84
CA CYS A 21 -17.84 6.60 -19.69
C CYS A 21 -16.66 7.47 -19.23
N ASP A 22 -16.72 7.98 -18.01
CA ASP A 22 -15.64 8.77 -17.42
C ASP A 22 -14.36 7.95 -17.21
N THR A 23 -13.24 8.49 -17.68
CA THR A 23 -11.90 7.97 -17.41
C THR A 23 -11.32 8.52 -16.11
N THR A 24 -10.13 8.05 -15.72
CA THR A 24 -9.43 8.64 -14.58
C THR A 24 -8.98 10.08 -14.82
N PHE A 25 -8.78 10.49 -16.08
CA PHE A 25 -8.39 11.85 -16.44
C PHE A 25 -9.54 12.83 -16.23
N ASP A 26 -10.74 12.42 -16.64
CA ASP A 26 -11.96 13.22 -16.45
C ASP A 26 -12.25 13.41 -14.95
N ARG A 27 -12.11 12.35 -14.15
CA ARG A 27 -12.26 12.43 -12.68
C ARG A 27 -11.19 13.30 -12.03
N PHE A 28 -9.95 13.27 -12.54
CA PHE A 28 -8.87 14.15 -12.06
C PHE A 28 -9.17 15.62 -12.35
N ASP A 29 -9.64 15.93 -13.57
CA ASP A 29 -9.99 17.29 -13.95
C ASP A 29 -11.20 17.80 -13.16
N LYS A 30 -12.22 16.96 -12.91
CA LYS A 30 -13.37 17.28 -12.05
C LYS A 30 -12.99 17.54 -10.58
N GLN A 31 -11.84 17.05 -10.12
CA GLN A 31 -11.34 17.25 -8.75
C GLN A 31 -10.46 18.51 -8.59
N LYS A 32 -10.22 19.28 -9.66
CA LYS A 32 -9.40 20.51 -9.58
C LYS A 32 -10.23 21.69 -9.07
N PRO A 33 -9.62 22.61 -8.29
CA PRO A 33 -8.28 22.52 -7.73
C PRO A 33 -8.20 21.50 -6.58
N GLN A 34 -7.11 20.72 -6.53
CA GLN A 34 -6.87 19.81 -5.42
C GLN A 34 -6.61 20.57 -4.12
N CYS A 35 -6.96 19.96 -2.98
CA CYS A 35 -6.76 20.55 -1.66
C CYS A 35 -5.26 20.79 -1.37
N THR A 36 -4.89 22.05 -1.17
CA THR A 36 -3.49 22.47 -0.92
C THR A 36 -2.93 21.93 0.39
N PHE A 37 -3.75 21.80 1.45
CA PHE A 37 -3.32 21.20 2.72
C PHE A 37 -3.00 19.71 2.59
N GLY A 38 -3.78 19.00 1.77
CA GLY A 38 -3.55 17.59 1.48
C GLY A 38 -2.28 17.40 0.66
N LEU A 39 -2.08 18.22 -0.37
CA LEU A 39 -0.88 18.22 -1.20
C LEU A 39 0.40 18.54 -0.41
N ALA A 40 0.34 19.51 0.51
CA ALA A 40 1.45 19.84 1.40
C ALA A 40 1.64 18.84 2.56
N GLY A 41 0.69 17.92 2.78
CA GLY A 41 0.75 16.92 3.85
C GLY A 41 0.46 17.45 5.26
N VAL A 42 0.02 18.70 5.39
CA VAL A 42 -0.19 19.42 6.67
C VAL A 42 -1.62 19.34 7.20
N CYS A 43 -2.40 18.37 6.71
CA CYS A 43 -3.74 18.03 7.20
C CYS A 43 -3.68 16.72 7.99
N CYS A 44 -4.23 16.73 9.20
CA CYS A 44 -4.24 15.57 10.10
C CYS A 44 -5.67 15.13 10.41
N LYS A 45 -5.96 13.84 10.18
CA LYS A 45 -7.26 13.17 10.41
C LYS A 45 -7.13 11.90 11.25
N ILE A 46 -6.19 11.90 12.20
CA ILE A 46 -5.78 10.71 12.97
C ILE A 46 -6.74 10.39 14.12
N CYS A 47 -7.41 11.41 14.66
CA CYS A 47 -8.30 11.28 15.81
C CYS A 47 -9.59 12.06 15.54
N ASN A 48 -10.55 11.89 16.44
CA ASN A 48 -11.88 12.49 16.32
C ASN A 48 -11.93 13.99 16.67
N MET A 49 -10.83 14.58 17.16
CA MET A 49 -10.73 16.03 17.38
C MET A 49 -10.33 16.79 16.11
N GLY A 50 -9.91 16.08 15.06
CA GLY A 50 -9.62 16.66 13.75
C GLY A 50 -10.88 16.87 12.89
N PRO A 51 -10.72 17.27 11.62
CA PRO A 51 -9.45 17.44 10.91
C PRO A 51 -8.69 18.71 11.34
N CYS A 52 -7.42 18.56 11.69
CA CYS A 52 -6.53 19.71 11.93
C CYS A 52 -5.88 20.15 10.61
N LYS A 53 -5.82 21.46 10.37
CA LYS A 53 -5.12 22.08 9.23
C LYS A 53 -4.09 23.05 9.79
N ILE A 54 -2.81 22.84 9.44
CA ILE A 54 -1.74 23.70 9.94
C ILE A 54 -1.55 24.90 9.01
N THR A 55 -1.51 26.09 9.60
CA THR A 55 -1.25 27.38 8.94
C THR A 55 -0.34 28.24 9.81
N PRO A 56 0.22 29.34 9.30
CA PRO A 56 0.94 30.30 10.14
C PRO A 56 0.07 30.88 11.28
N GLN A 57 -1.25 30.96 11.11
CA GLN A 57 -2.19 31.47 12.10
C GLN A 57 -2.62 30.39 13.12
N ALA A 58 -2.55 29.11 12.73
CA ALA A 58 -2.84 27.96 13.58
C ALA A 58 -1.70 26.92 13.47
N PRO A 59 -0.54 27.17 14.10
CA PRO A 59 0.66 26.36 13.89
C PRO A 59 0.60 24.93 14.45
N PRO A 60 -0.01 24.66 15.62
CA PRO A 60 -0.21 23.30 16.09
C PRO A 60 -1.66 22.82 15.86
N GLY A 61 -1.81 21.51 15.67
CA GLY A 61 -3.10 20.85 15.77
C GLY A 61 -3.62 20.83 17.22
N VAL A 62 -4.87 20.39 17.42
CA VAL A 62 -5.54 20.38 18.73
C VAL A 62 -4.74 19.66 19.81
N CYS A 63 -4.03 18.59 19.47
CA CYS A 63 -3.20 17.83 20.40
C CYS A 63 -1.77 18.37 20.57
N GLY A 64 -1.43 19.52 19.98
CA GLY A 64 -0.08 20.10 20.00
C GLY A 64 0.86 19.61 18.89
N ALA A 65 0.40 18.79 17.93
CA ALA A 65 1.25 18.32 16.84
C ALA A 65 1.49 19.43 15.81
N ASP A 66 2.76 19.70 15.49
CA ASP A 66 3.18 20.66 14.47
C ASP A 66 3.15 20.07 13.05
N ALA A 67 3.52 20.89 12.06
CA ALA A 67 3.55 20.49 10.66
C ALA A 67 4.49 19.30 10.40
N ASP A 68 5.70 19.32 10.96
CA ASP A 68 6.72 18.30 10.72
C ASP A 68 6.28 16.93 11.26
N LEU A 69 5.71 16.89 12.46
CA LEU A 69 5.17 15.68 13.06
C LEU A 69 3.97 15.15 12.26
N ILE A 70 3.09 16.03 11.79
CA ILE A 70 1.93 15.64 10.97
C ILE A 70 2.38 15.05 9.64
N VAL A 71 3.29 15.72 8.92
CA VAL A 71 3.85 15.24 7.64
C VAL A 71 4.54 13.89 7.83
N SER A 72 5.38 13.75 8.86
CA SER A 72 6.09 12.50 9.17
C SER A 72 5.12 11.35 9.45
N ARG A 73 4.05 11.57 10.22
CA ARG A 73 3.02 10.56 10.51
C ARG A 73 2.21 10.17 9.27
N ASN A 74 1.90 11.14 8.41
CA ASN A 74 1.19 10.89 7.16
C ASN A 74 2.06 10.04 6.21
N LEU A 75 3.35 10.37 6.07
CA LEU A 75 4.30 9.57 5.30
C LEU A 75 4.45 8.14 5.86
N LEU A 76 4.62 8.01 7.19
CA LEU A 76 4.75 6.72 7.85
C LEU A 76 3.55 5.81 7.56
N ARG A 77 2.33 6.33 7.58
CA ARG A 77 1.13 5.55 7.24
C ARG A 77 1.13 5.09 5.79
N SER A 78 1.53 5.93 4.85
CA SER A 78 1.65 5.55 3.44
C SER A 78 2.68 4.43 3.25
N ALA A 79 3.83 4.52 3.92
CA ALA A 79 4.85 3.48 3.90
C ALA A 79 4.32 2.17 4.52
N ALA A 80 3.67 2.25 5.68
CA ALA A 80 3.08 1.09 6.35
C ALA A 80 2.02 0.40 5.48
N ALA A 81 1.19 1.15 4.75
CA ALA A 81 0.23 0.59 3.81
C ALA A 81 0.90 -0.18 2.66
N GLY A 82 2.00 0.35 2.10
CA GLY A 82 2.78 -0.34 1.08
C GLY A 82 3.44 -1.62 1.60
N VAL A 83 4.03 -1.58 2.81
CA VAL A 83 4.61 -2.75 3.47
C VAL A 83 3.54 -3.81 3.74
N ALA A 84 2.36 -3.41 4.21
CA ALA A 84 1.25 -4.34 4.47
C ALA A 84 0.81 -5.07 3.19
N GLN A 85 0.71 -4.37 2.06
CA GLN A 85 0.34 -4.98 0.77
C GLN A 85 1.39 -5.99 0.29
N HIS A 86 2.68 -5.64 0.34
CA HIS A 86 3.75 -6.57 -0.04
C HIS A 86 3.86 -7.76 0.93
N GLY A 87 3.69 -7.51 2.23
CA GLY A 87 3.69 -8.57 3.25
C GLY A 87 2.54 -9.55 3.06
N ALA A 88 1.33 -9.06 2.77
CA ALA A 88 0.18 -9.90 2.46
C ALA A 88 0.42 -10.72 1.19
N HIS A 89 0.93 -10.10 0.12
CA HIS A 89 1.26 -10.82 -1.11
C HIS A 89 2.31 -11.93 -0.87
N ALA A 90 3.40 -11.61 -0.17
CA ALA A 90 4.44 -12.59 0.16
C ALA A 90 3.89 -13.74 1.03
N ARG A 91 3.01 -13.43 1.99
CA ARG A 91 2.35 -14.44 2.82
C ARG A 91 1.54 -15.43 1.99
N GLU A 92 0.75 -14.95 1.03
CA GLU A 92 -0.06 -15.84 0.17
C GLU A 92 0.81 -16.76 -0.69
N VAL A 93 1.95 -16.26 -1.19
CA VAL A 93 2.94 -17.10 -1.90
C VAL A 93 3.54 -18.16 -0.98
N ILE A 94 3.93 -17.79 0.24
CA ILE A 94 4.52 -18.71 1.23
C ILE A 94 3.49 -19.79 1.64
N LEU A 95 2.24 -19.41 1.88
CA LEU A 95 1.17 -20.36 2.20
C LEU A 95 0.87 -21.31 1.05
N SER A 96 0.88 -20.80 -0.19
CA SER A 96 0.72 -21.65 -1.38
C SER A 96 1.84 -22.67 -1.48
N LEU A 97 3.10 -22.26 -1.32
CA LEU A 97 4.26 -23.16 -1.29
C LEU A 97 4.15 -24.20 -0.17
N LYS A 98 3.72 -23.78 1.02
CA LYS A 98 3.46 -24.67 2.15
C LYS A 98 2.40 -25.72 1.80
N PHE A 99 1.27 -25.31 1.22
CA PHE A 99 0.19 -26.24 0.87
C PHE A 99 0.58 -27.20 -0.25
N VAL A 100 1.41 -26.78 -1.21
CA VAL A 100 2.01 -27.70 -2.20
C VAL A 100 2.90 -28.72 -1.51
N ALA A 101 3.78 -28.29 -0.60
CA ALA A 101 4.64 -29.20 0.16
C ALA A 101 3.86 -30.17 1.06
N GLU A 102 2.72 -29.75 1.61
CA GLU A 102 1.80 -30.59 2.41
C GLU A 102 0.88 -31.49 1.55
N GLY A 103 0.94 -31.42 0.22
CA GLY A 103 0.05 -32.17 -0.68
C GLY A 103 -1.40 -31.67 -0.67
N ARG A 104 -1.67 -30.51 -0.07
CA ARG A 104 -3.00 -29.87 0.01
C ARG A 104 -3.34 -29.02 -1.21
N LEU A 105 -2.34 -28.71 -2.03
CA LEU A 105 -2.49 -27.95 -3.26
C LEU A 105 -1.75 -28.67 -4.41
N ASN A 106 -2.48 -29.02 -5.47
CA ASN A 106 -1.92 -29.73 -6.62
C ASN A 106 -1.37 -28.74 -7.67
N LEU A 107 -0.24 -28.11 -7.35
CA LEU A 107 0.52 -27.27 -8.27
C LEU A 107 1.99 -27.74 -8.35
N PRO A 108 2.62 -27.70 -9.53
CA PRO A 108 4.02 -28.03 -9.66
C PRO A 108 4.91 -26.95 -9.02
N ILE A 109 5.99 -27.36 -8.36
CA ILE A 109 7.04 -26.42 -7.91
C ILE A 109 7.98 -26.17 -9.09
N ILE A 110 7.94 -24.96 -9.64
CA ILE A 110 8.84 -24.50 -10.71
C ILE A 110 10.02 -23.75 -10.06
N GLY A 111 11.22 -23.86 -10.65
CA GLY A 111 12.40 -23.13 -10.17
C GLY A 111 13.03 -23.72 -8.89
N VAL A 112 13.11 -25.05 -8.83
CA VAL A 112 13.65 -25.82 -7.68
C VAL A 112 15.05 -25.35 -7.26
N GLU A 113 15.91 -24.96 -8.20
CA GLU A 113 17.24 -24.41 -7.89
C GLU A 113 17.13 -23.15 -7.01
N LYS A 114 16.21 -22.24 -7.35
CA LYS A 114 16.01 -21.01 -6.57
C LYS A 114 15.50 -21.32 -5.17
N LEU A 115 14.60 -22.30 -5.05
CA LEU A 115 14.12 -22.78 -3.75
C LEU A 115 15.27 -23.30 -2.87
N HIS A 116 16.15 -24.12 -3.44
CA HIS A 116 17.34 -24.62 -2.73
C HIS A 116 18.34 -23.51 -2.37
N GLN A 117 18.49 -22.49 -3.21
CA GLN A 117 19.35 -21.34 -2.91
C GLN A 117 18.82 -20.54 -1.71
N VAL A 118 17.50 -20.28 -1.65
CA VAL A 118 16.89 -19.52 -0.54
C VAL A 118 16.74 -20.34 0.74
N SER A 119 16.73 -21.68 0.66
CA SER A 119 16.67 -22.56 1.83
C SER A 119 18.01 -22.73 2.55
N LYS A 120 19.12 -22.18 2.02
CA LYS A 120 20.44 -22.29 2.66
C LYS A 120 20.42 -21.60 4.04
N PRO A 121 21.10 -22.15 5.07
CA PRO A 121 21.01 -21.68 6.45
C PRO A 121 21.32 -20.19 6.66
N SER A 122 22.21 -19.62 5.85
CA SER A 122 22.56 -18.19 5.89
C SER A 122 21.40 -17.26 5.53
N VAL A 123 20.40 -17.76 4.79
CA VAL A 123 19.15 -17.05 4.45
C VAL A 123 17.99 -17.50 5.33
N PHE A 124 18.02 -18.75 5.82
CA PHE A 124 16.96 -19.31 6.67
C PHE A 124 17.04 -18.87 8.14
N LEU A 125 18.24 -18.66 8.70
CA LEU A 125 18.44 -18.26 10.11
C LEU A 125 17.85 -16.87 10.43
N THR A 126 17.76 -15.96 9.46
CA THR A 126 17.05 -14.67 9.64
C THR A 126 15.52 -14.84 9.68
N THR A 127 14.99 -15.93 9.13
CA THR A 127 13.54 -16.21 9.07
C THR A 127 13.09 -17.17 10.18
N GLN A 128 13.99 -17.96 10.75
CA GLN A 128 13.68 -18.93 11.82
C GLN A 128 13.26 -18.25 13.14
N MET A 129 13.54 -16.95 13.32
CA MET A 129 12.98 -16.15 14.41
C MET A 129 11.46 -15.90 14.26
N MET A 130 10.88 -16.05 13.06
CA MET A 130 9.43 -15.91 12.80
C MET A 130 8.67 -17.25 12.87
N LEU A 131 9.36 -18.39 12.87
CA LEU A 131 8.78 -19.74 12.84
C LEU A 131 8.64 -20.41 14.21
N LYS A 132 8.99 -19.72 15.32
CA LYS A 132 8.48 -20.16 16.62
C LYS A 132 6.96 -20.11 16.56
N PRO A 133 6.25 -21.14 17.06
CA PRO A 133 4.79 -21.15 17.02
C PRO A 133 4.27 -19.87 17.68
N TRP A 134 3.60 -19.02 16.89
CA TRP A 134 2.87 -17.90 17.44
C TRP A 134 1.81 -18.48 18.38
N PRO A 135 1.78 -18.09 19.66
CA PRO A 135 0.77 -18.61 20.57
C PRO A 135 -0.61 -18.25 20.02
N ALA A 136 -1.53 -19.22 20.06
CA ALA A 136 -2.85 -19.17 19.42
C ALA A 136 -3.76 -18.00 19.88
N ASN A 137 -3.31 -17.19 20.84
CA ASN A 137 -4.05 -16.07 21.43
C ASN A 137 -3.77 -14.71 20.78
N TRP A 138 -2.84 -14.60 19.82
CA TRP A 138 -2.51 -13.30 19.19
C TRP A 138 -3.48 -12.84 18.09
N LEU A 139 -4.30 -13.73 17.53
CA LEU A 139 -5.33 -13.37 16.54
C LEU A 139 -6.56 -12.66 17.15
N MET A 140 -6.61 -12.50 18.49
CA MET A 140 -7.75 -11.92 19.18
C MET A 140 -7.59 -10.41 19.47
N TYR A 141 -6.45 -9.81 19.12
CA TYR A 141 -6.15 -8.39 19.37
C TYR A 141 -5.53 -7.69 18.14
N SER A 142 -6.11 -7.90 16.96
CA SER A 142 -5.87 -7.09 15.76
C SER A 142 -7.16 -6.86 15.01
#